data_AF-A0A1C6CD04-F1
#
_entry.id   AF-A0A1C6CD04-F1
#
_cell.length_a   1.000
_cell.length_b   1.000
_cell.length_c   1.000
_cell.angle_alpha   90.00
_cell.angle_beta   90.00
_cell.angle_gamma   90.00
#
_symmetry.space_group_name_H-M   'P 1'
#
loop_
_entity.id
_entity.type
_entity.pdbx_description
1 polymer ?
#
loop_
_entity_poly.entity_id
_entity_poly.type
_entity_poly.pdbx_seq_one_letter_code
_entity_poly.pdbx_strand_id
1 'polypeptide(L)'
;MARTTDNEHSGHRERMRKKFIENGFDVFETHEALEMFLYYAIPRKDTNPLAHRLLDRYITVGGVCDAPIDELMKEFGLSENAAALLKMLPEMARLYTESKMSHDNIIDYENLGKIFKAKFIGRTNECVALMLGDAKGKMIYFDIISKGSLNSSDMPVRKIVDLSLRHNAKTAFIAHNHPSGTALPSGSDLDTTIVLKSTLATVGVELIDHFIITDDDYVSLRESRLAGNIFYYEK
;
A
#
# COMPACT_ATOMS: atom_id res chain seq x y z
N MET A 1 -3.20 -13.04 -57.02
CA MET A 1 -3.09 -11.77 -56.27
C MET A 1 -3.56 -12.02 -54.85
N ALA A 2 -2.63 -12.35 -53.94
CA ALA A 2 -2.93 -12.50 -52.53
C ALA A 2 -2.89 -11.12 -51.89
N ARG A 3 -3.98 -10.70 -51.23
CA ARG A 3 -4.02 -9.49 -50.40
C ARG A 3 -3.12 -9.72 -49.20
N THR A 4 -1.95 -9.11 -49.20
CA THR A 4 -1.15 -8.88 -47.99
C THR A 4 -1.99 -8.04 -47.03
N THR A 5 -2.31 -8.60 -45.87
CA THR A 5 -2.84 -7.86 -44.72
C THR A 5 -1.76 -6.89 -44.27
N ASP A 6 -1.90 -5.64 -44.71
CA ASP A 6 -0.97 -4.55 -44.44
C ASP A 6 -1.01 -4.21 -42.94
N ASN A 7 0.04 -4.60 -42.22
CA ASN A 7 0.65 -3.98 -41.04
C ASN A 7 -0.13 -2.90 -40.22
N GLU A 8 -1.38 -3.15 -39.82
CA GLU A 8 -2.17 -2.22 -38.97
C GLU A 8 -1.49 -1.90 -37.60
N HIS A 9 -0.63 -2.80 -37.13
CA HIS A 9 0.14 -2.62 -35.90
C HIS A 9 1.46 -1.86 -36.06
N SER A 10 1.87 -1.54 -37.30
CA SER A 10 3.11 -0.79 -37.53
C SER A 10 2.96 0.66 -37.04
N GLY A 11 3.88 1.09 -36.17
CA GLY A 11 3.88 2.42 -35.57
C GLY A 11 2.84 2.68 -34.47
N HIS A 12 1.92 1.76 -34.16
CA HIS A 12 0.94 1.97 -33.08
C HIS A 12 1.63 2.25 -31.73
N ARG A 13 2.63 1.43 -31.36
CA ARG A 13 3.42 1.62 -30.13
C ARG A 13 4.16 2.97 -30.09
N GLU A 14 4.61 3.47 -31.23
CA GLU A 14 5.27 4.77 -31.34
C GLU A 14 4.28 5.93 -31.18
N ARG A 15 3.10 5.83 -31.81
CA ARG A 15 2.01 6.79 -31.64
C ARG A 15 1.56 6.87 -30.18
N MET A 16 1.37 5.73 -29.51
CA MET A 16 1.01 5.69 -28.08
C MET A 16 2.09 6.31 -27.20
N ARG A 17 3.36 6.01 -27.46
CA ARG A 17 4.48 6.62 -26.72
C ARG A 17 4.52 8.14 -26.89
N LYS A 18 4.30 8.64 -28.11
CA LYS A 18 4.21 10.08 -28.37
C LYS A 18 3.03 10.73 -27.65
N LYS A 19 1.83 10.11 -27.74
CA LYS A 19 0.62 10.53 -27.01
C LYS A 19 0.90 10.67 -25.51
N PHE A 20 1.59 9.70 -24.90
CA PHE A 20 1.97 9.73 -23.48
C PHE A 20 3.00 10.81 -23.16
N ILE A 21 4.04 11.00 -23.97
CA ILE A 21 5.04 12.06 -23.73
C ILE A 21 4.40 13.45 -23.76
N GLU A 22 3.44 13.67 -24.67
CA GLU A 22 2.78 14.96 -24.84
C GLU A 22 1.71 15.25 -23.77
N ASN A 23 0.99 14.22 -23.31
CA ASN A 23 -0.23 14.41 -22.52
C ASN A 23 -0.28 13.61 -21.20
N GLY A 24 0.73 12.79 -20.90
CA GLY A 24 0.64 11.80 -19.82
C GLY A 24 -0.47 10.77 -20.07
N PHE A 25 -0.96 10.14 -18.99
CA PHE A 25 -2.09 9.22 -19.07
C PHE A 25 -3.46 9.91 -19.01
N ASP A 26 -3.52 11.24 -18.88
CA ASP A 26 -4.77 11.99 -18.70
C ASP A 26 -5.74 11.86 -19.89
N VAL A 27 -5.23 11.50 -21.07
CA VAL A 27 -5.98 11.31 -22.32
C VAL A 27 -6.10 9.83 -22.73
N PHE A 28 -5.71 8.91 -21.86
CA PHE A 28 -5.74 7.47 -22.11
C PHE A 28 -6.96 6.86 -21.43
N GLU A 29 -7.62 5.94 -22.13
CA GLU A 29 -8.50 5.00 -21.44
C GLU A 29 -7.67 4.06 -20.56
N THR A 30 -8.24 3.54 -19.47
CA THR A 30 -7.50 2.69 -18.52
C THR A 30 -6.85 1.47 -19.18
N HIS A 31 -7.55 0.85 -20.14
CA HIS A 31 -7.01 -0.28 -20.90
C HIS A 31 -5.87 0.13 -21.84
N GLU A 32 -5.93 1.32 -22.46
CA GLU A 32 -4.85 1.85 -23.30
C GLU A 32 -3.57 2.10 -22.47
N ALA A 33 -3.72 2.63 -21.25
CA ALA A 33 -2.61 2.87 -20.34
C ALA A 33 -1.96 1.55 -19.90
N LEU A 34 -2.76 0.56 -19.51
CA LEU A 34 -2.28 -0.77 -19.13
C LEU A 34 -1.63 -1.49 -20.30
N GLU A 35 -2.23 -1.43 -21.49
CA GLU A 35 -1.67 -1.98 -22.72
C GLU A 35 -0.29 -1.38 -23.00
N MET A 36 -0.18 -0.05 -22.95
CA MET A 36 1.08 0.64 -23.17
C MET A 36 2.15 0.23 -22.15
N PHE A 37 1.78 0.04 -20.89
CA PHE A 37 2.69 -0.44 -19.85
C PHE A 37 3.21 -1.86 -20.17
N LEU A 38 2.34 -2.76 -20.62
CA LEU A 38 2.69 -4.13 -21.00
C LEU A 38 3.64 -4.21 -22.21
N TYR A 39 3.68 -3.20 -23.08
CA TYR A 39 4.62 -3.14 -24.21
C TYR A 39 6.08 -3.30 -23.79
N TYR A 40 6.43 -2.83 -22.60
CA TYR A 40 7.81 -2.84 -22.09
C TYR A 40 8.27 -4.21 -21.60
N ALA A 41 7.33 -5.12 -21.28
CA ALA A 41 7.66 -6.50 -20.92
C ALA A 41 7.28 -7.53 -21.99
N ILE A 42 6.37 -7.20 -22.91
CA ILE A 42 5.87 -8.10 -23.95
C ILE A 42 6.18 -7.52 -25.34
N PRO A 43 7.36 -7.81 -25.90
CA PRO A 43 7.75 -7.29 -27.21
C PRO A 43 7.02 -8.04 -28.34
N ARG A 44 6.66 -7.31 -29.40
CA ARG A 44 6.17 -7.86 -30.69
C ARG A 44 4.92 -8.74 -30.62
N LYS A 45 4.07 -8.53 -29.61
CA LYS A 45 2.72 -9.11 -29.52
C LYS A 45 1.68 -7.99 -29.38
N ASP A 46 0.47 -8.28 -29.83
CA ASP A 46 -0.71 -7.49 -29.49
C ASP A 46 -1.04 -7.71 -28.01
N THR A 47 -1.06 -6.64 -27.23
CA THR A 47 -1.32 -6.67 -25.79
C THR A 47 -2.70 -6.08 -25.45
N ASN A 48 -3.44 -5.55 -26.42
CA ASN A 48 -4.77 -5.01 -26.21
C ASN A 48 -5.74 -6.06 -25.63
N PRO A 49 -5.86 -7.29 -26.19
CA PRO A 49 -6.75 -8.29 -25.63
C PRO A 49 -6.37 -8.73 -24.21
N LEU A 50 -5.06 -8.71 -23.89
CA LEU A 50 -4.56 -9.05 -22.56
C LEU A 50 -4.91 -7.96 -21.54
N ALA A 51 -4.75 -6.69 -21.90
CA ALA A 51 -5.12 -5.57 -21.04
C ALA A 51 -6.61 -5.59 -20.70
N HIS A 52 -7.48 -5.83 -21.69
CA HIS A 52 -8.92 -6.01 -21.46
C HIS A 52 -9.20 -7.19 -20.52
N ARG A 53 -8.67 -8.37 -20.82
CA ARG A 53 -8.87 -9.56 -19.96
C ARG A 53 -8.46 -9.33 -18.50
N LEU A 54 -7.33 -8.65 -18.29
CA LEU A 54 -6.84 -8.33 -16.94
C LEU A 54 -7.80 -7.38 -16.21
N LEU A 55 -8.27 -6.33 -16.89
CA LEU A 55 -9.22 -5.38 -16.32
C LEU A 55 -10.62 -5.98 -16.14
N ASP A 56 -11.06 -6.89 -17.01
CA ASP A 56 -12.33 -7.60 -16.84
C ASP A 56 -12.31 -8.51 -15.60
N ARG A 57 -11.16 -9.10 -15.28
CA ARG A 57 -10.99 -9.96 -14.11
C ARG A 57 -10.80 -9.18 -12.80
N TYR A 58 -9.92 -8.20 -12.81
CA TYR A 58 -9.45 -7.51 -11.60
C TYR A 58 -10.00 -6.09 -11.45
N ILE A 59 -10.83 -5.64 -12.40
CA ILE A 59 -11.62 -4.40 -12.42
C ILE A 59 -10.79 -3.11 -12.55
N THR A 60 -9.68 -3.00 -11.83
CA THR A 60 -8.85 -1.79 -11.77
C THR A 60 -7.37 -2.12 -12.04
N VAL A 61 -6.58 -1.11 -12.40
CA VAL A 61 -5.11 -1.26 -12.52
C VAL A 61 -4.48 -1.69 -11.20
N GLY A 62 -4.99 -1.18 -10.06
CA GLY A 62 -4.61 -1.64 -8.73
C GLY A 62 -4.85 -3.13 -8.56
N GLY A 63 -6.06 -3.59 -8.85
CA GLY A 63 -6.42 -5.01 -8.81
C GLY A 63 -5.52 -5.88 -9.69
N VAL A 64 -5.16 -5.41 -10.90
CA VAL A 64 -4.22 -6.12 -11.79
C VAL A 64 -2.82 -6.21 -11.16
N CYS A 65 -2.33 -5.14 -10.55
CA CYS A 65 -1.02 -5.12 -9.90
C CYS A 65 -1.01 -5.94 -8.60
N ASP A 66 -2.14 -6.03 -7.90
CA ASP A 66 -2.28 -6.73 -6.63
C ASP A 66 -2.60 -8.22 -6.79
N ALA A 67 -3.11 -8.62 -7.96
CA ALA A 67 -3.43 -10.01 -8.33
C ALA A 67 -2.31 -11.02 -7.99
N PRO A 68 -2.63 -12.23 -7.51
CA PRO A 68 -1.62 -13.25 -7.22
C PRO A 68 -0.70 -13.50 -8.43
N ILE A 69 0.62 -13.47 -8.21
CA ILE A 69 1.61 -13.57 -9.29
C ILE A 69 1.47 -14.89 -10.07
N ASP A 70 1.09 -15.97 -9.38
CA ASP A 70 0.83 -17.27 -9.99
C ASP A 70 -0.37 -17.24 -10.95
N GLU A 71 -1.44 -16.50 -10.63
CA GLU A 71 -2.59 -16.35 -11.52
C GLU A 71 -2.21 -15.53 -12.77
N LEU A 72 -1.48 -14.43 -12.59
CA LEU A 72 -0.94 -13.64 -13.69
C LEU A 72 -0.13 -14.51 -14.67
N MET A 73 0.72 -15.40 -14.14
CA MET A 73 1.56 -16.26 -14.97
C MET A 73 0.78 -17.43 -15.60
N LYS A 74 -0.04 -18.14 -14.82
CA LYS A 74 -0.71 -19.38 -15.27
C LYS A 74 -1.98 -19.12 -16.08
N GLU A 75 -2.83 -18.21 -15.61
CA GLU A 75 -4.15 -17.95 -16.22
C GLU A 75 -4.09 -16.88 -17.32
N PHE A 76 -3.21 -15.88 -17.15
CA PHE A 76 -3.02 -14.80 -18.13
C PHE A 76 -1.84 -15.02 -19.07
N GLY A 77 -1.03 -16.06 -18.84
CA GLY A 77 0.10 -16.41 -19.70
C GLY A 77 1.21 -15.35 -19.69
N LEU A 78 1.29 -14.52 -18.64
CA LEU A 78 2.36 -13.56 -18.48
C LEU A 78 3.68 -14.30 -18.19
N SER A 79 4.76 -13.85 -18.81
CA SER A 79 6.09 -14.29 -18.39
C SER A 79 6.41 -13.75 -17.00
N GLU A 80 7.39 -14.36 -16.33
CA GLU A 80 7.89 -13.87 -15.04
C GLU A 80 8.26 -12.38 -15.10
N ASN A 81 8.95 -11.95 -16.17
CA ASN A 81 9.31 -10.53 -16.35
C ASN A 81 8.09 -9.61 -16.47
N ALA A 82 7.04 -10.04 -17.17
CA ALA A 82 5.83 -9.23 -17.34
C ALA A 82 4.99 -9.18 -16.06
N ALA A 83 4.89 -10.29 -15.34
CA ALA A 83 4.27 -10.33 -14.02
C ALA A 83 5.05 -9.47 -13.02
N ALA A 84 6.39 -9.56 -13.00
CA ALA A 84 7.25 -8.73 -12.17
C ALA A 84 7.09 -7.23 -12.48
N LEU A 85 6.95 -6.85 -13.75
CA LEU A 85 6.69 -5.44 -14.13
C LEU A 85 5.41 -4.90 -13.48
N LEU A 86 4.33 -5.67 -13.51
CA LEU A 86 3.06 -5.29 -12.85
C LEU A 86 3.26 -5.21 -11.33
N LYS A 87 3.95 -6.18 -10.73
CA LYS A 87 4.23 -6.20 -9.29
C LYS A 87 5.13 -5.07 -8.81
N MET A 88 6.04 -4.59 -9.65
CA MET A 88 6.92 -3.47 -9.31
C MET A 88 6.19 -2.12 -9.28
N LEU A 89 5.08 -1.97 -10.01
CA LEU A 89 4.38 -0.69 -10.11
C LEU A 89 3.93 -0.12 -8.74
N PRO A 90 3.19 -0.86 -7.90
CA PRO A 90 2.78 -0.34 -6.59
C PRO A 90 3.96 -0.17 -5.63
N GLU A 91 5.01 -1.00 -5.73
CA GLU A 91 6.25 -0.84 -4.98
C GLU A 91 6.95 0.50 -5.32
N MET A 92 7.04 0.83 -6.61
CA MET A 92 7.60 2.09 -7.08
C MET A 92 6.71 3.28 -6.75
N ALA A 93 5.38 3.13 -6.84
CA ALA A 93 4.43 4.17 -6.42
C ALA A 93 4.64 4.52 -4.94
N ARG A 94 4.81 3.49 -4.08
CA ARG A 94 5.12 3.70 -2.68
C ARG A 94 6.45 4.42 -2.46
N LEU A 95 7.53 3.99 -3.11
CA LEU A 95 8.83 4.67 -3.02
C LEU A 95 8.73 6.14 -3.47
N TYR A 96 8.01 6.40 -4.56
CA TYR A 96 7.77 7.75 -5.05
C TYR A 96 7.01 8.58 -4.02
N THR A 97 5.91 8.07 -3.46
CA THR A 97 5.11 8.79 -2.45
C THR A 97 5.90 9.05 -1.19
N GLU A 98 6.62 8.06 -0.67
CA GLU A 98 7.47 8.22 0.52
C GLU A 98 8.58 9.26 0.27
N SER A 99 9.17 9.31 -0.94
CA SER A 99 10.21 10.29 -1.29
C SER A 99 9.71 11.75 -1.36
N LYS A 100 8.39 11.97 -1.44
CA LYS A 100 7.79 13.30 -1.47
C LYS A 100 7.38 13.81 -0.09
N MET A 101 7.44 12.96 0.94
CA MET A 101 7.13 13.36 2.30
C MET A 101 8.22 14.28 2.86
N SER A 102 7.87 15.13 3.83
CA SER A 102 8.83 16.03 4.47
C SER A 102 9.98 15.24 5.11
N HIS A 103 11.21 15.70 4.88
CA HIS A 103 12.43 15.09 5.43
C HIS A 103 12.87 15.75 6.75
N ASP A 104 12.11 16.71 7.26
CA ASP A 104 12.44 17.42 8.50
C ASP A 104 12.34 16.51 9.73
N ASN A 105 11.87 15.26 9.53
CA ASN A 105 11.62 14.26 10.55
C ASN A 105 10.70 14.77 11.67
N ILE A 106 9.91 15.82 11.43
CA ILE A 106 8.87 16.25 12.37
C ILE A 106 7.63 15.42 12.09
N ILE A 107 6.99 14.91 13.15
CA ILE A 107 5.74 14.18 13.01
C ILE A 107 4.65 15.18 12.62
N ASP A 108 4.10 15.00 11.42
CA ASP A 108 2.95 15.75 10.93
C ASP A 108 1.66 15.06 11.43
N TYR A 109 1.20 15.50 12.60
CA TYR A 109 0.00 14.97 13.25
C TYR A 109 -1.28 15.15 12.41
N GLU A 110 -1.34 16.18 11.56
CA GLU A 110 -2.52 16.46 10.74
C GLU A 110 -2.64 15.49 9.54
N ASN A 111 -1.52 14.92 9.09
CA ASN A 111 -1.48 14.02 7.93
C ASN A 111 -1.06 12.58 8.26
N LEU A 112 -1.05 12.17 9.54
CA LEU A 112 -0.65 10.82 9.96
C LEU A 112 -1.34 9.71 9.17
N GLY A 113 -2.65 9.79 8.98
CA GLY A 113 -3.39 8.78 8.22
C GLY A 113 -2.93 8.64 6.78
N LYS A 114 -2.63 9.76 6.09
CA LYS A 114 -2.06 9.76 4.73
C LYS A 114 -0.63 9.20 4.73
N ILE A 115 0.16 9.54 5.76
CA ILE A 115 1.53 9.04 5.92
C ILE A 115 1.53 7.52 6.07
N PHE A 116 0.66 7.00 6.95
CA PHE A 116 0.49 5.56 7.11
C PHE A 116 -0.06 4.93 5.83
N LYS A 117 -1.11 5.48 5.22
CA LYS A 117 -1.69 4.94 3.98
C LYS A 117 -0.64 4.73 2.88
N ALA A 118 0.26 5.69 2.68
CA ALA A 118 1.36 5.54 1.72
C ALA A 118 2.26 4.32 2.03
N LYS A 119 2.55 4.07 3.32
CA LYS A 119 3.35 2.93 3.78
C LYS A 119 2.70 1.58 3.44
N PHE A 120 1.40 1.53 3.13
CA PHE A 120 0.68 0.30 2.78
C PHE A 120 0.42 0.09 1.29
N ILE A 121 0.70 1.07 0.42
CA ILE A 121 0.53 0.92 -1.04
C ILE A 121 1.20 -0.38 -1.53
N GLY A 122 0.45 -1.23 -2.23
CA GLY A 122 0.93 -2.50 -2.79
C GLY A 122 1.10 -3.66 -1.80
N ARG A 123 0.66 -3.52 -0.54
CA ARG A 123 0.69 -4.61 0.44
C ARG A 123 -0.66 -5.32 0.47
N THR A 124 -0.73 -6.43 -0.25
CA THR A 124 -1.92 -7.29 -0.33
C THR A 124 -2.06 -8.26 0.84
N ASN A 125 -1.02 -8.39 1.66
CA ASN A 125 -1.08 -9.13 2.92
C ASN A 125 -1.23 -8.17 4.09
N GLU A 126 -1.84 -8.64 5.17
CA GLU A 126 -1.86 -7.93 6.44
C GLU A 126 -0.43 -7.65 6.91
N CYS A 127 -0.19 -6.40 7.25
CA CYS A 127 1.08 -5.86 7.70
C CYS A 127 0.84 -4.93 8.88
N VAL A 128 1.85 -4.76 9.74
CA VAL A 128 1.82 -3.78 10.82
C VAL A 128 2.95 -2.79 10.62
N ALA A 129 2.62 -1.51 10.61
CA ALA A 129 3.56 -0.39 10.62
C ALA A 129 3.70 0.19 12.03
N LEU A 130 4.90 0.65 12.36
CA LEU A 130 5.21 1.35 13.60
C LEU A 130 5.95 2.64 13.27
N MET A 131 5.43 3.76 13.76
CA MET A 131 6.13 5.05 13.82
C MET A 131 6.45 5.37 15.28
N LEU A 132 7.67 5.82 15.55
CA LEU A 132 8.11 6.26 16.88
C LEU A 132 8.55 7.71 16.83
N GLY A 133 8.20 8.46 17.87
CA GLY A 133 8.61 9.85 18.09
C GLY A 133 9.42 10.04 19.37
N ASP A 134 10.29 11.05 19.38
CA ASP A 134 10.97 11.50 20.60
C ASP A 134 10.14 12.54 21.37
N ALA A 135 10.68 13.03 22.51
CA ALA A 135 10.00 14.03 23.36
C ALA A 135 9.74 15.38 22.67
N LYS A 136 10.41 15.66 21.54
CA LYS A 136 10.29 16.90 20.77
C LYS A 136 9.35 16.73 19.57
N GLY A 137 8.70 15.58 19.44
CA GLY A 137 7.84 15.27 18.30
C GLY A 137 8.60 14.95 17.01
N LYS A 138 9.90 14.62 17.11
CA LYS A 138 10.68 14.16 15.97
C LYS A 138 10.45 12.68 15.73
N MET A 139 10.12 12.29 14.51
CA MET A 139 10.11 10.92 14.02
C MET A 139 11.53 10.34 14.07
N ILE A 140 11.68 9.23 14.80
CA ILE A 140 12.96 8.54 15.01
C ILE A 140 12.98 7.13 14.43
N TYR A 141 11.80 6.60 14.08
CA TYR A 141 11.64 5.31 13.43
C TYR A 141 10.31 5.28 12.67
N PHE A 142 10.29 4.71 11.47
CA PHE A 142 9.04 4.44 10.74
C PHE A 142 9.20 3.29 9.74
N ASP A 143 8.68 2.11 10.08
CA ASP A 143 8.79 0.93 9.21
C ASP A 143 7.67 -0.11 9.43
N ILE A 144 7.60 -1.07 8.50
CA ILE A 144 6.79 -2.28 8.62
C ILE A 144 7.51 -3.28 9.49
N ILE A 145 6.85 -3.68 10.58
CA ILE A 145 7.43 -4.56 11.60
C ILE A 145 6.87 -5.98 11.55
N SER A 146 5.77 -6.22 10.82
CA SER A 146 5.20 -7.56 10.61
C SER A 146 4.56 -7.68 9.22
N LYS A 147 4.58 -8.89 8.63
CA LYS A 147 3.93 -9.26 7.37
C LYS A 147 3.40 -10.71 7.48
N GLY A 148 2.16 -10.99 7.05
CA GLY A 148 1.66 -12.36 6.88
C GLY A 148 0.18 -12.52 7.24
N SER A 149 -0.43 -13.65 6.83
CA SER A 149 -1.82 -13.96 7.23
C SER A 149 -1.83 -14.18 8.74
N LEU A 150 -2.62 -13.40 9.46
CA LEU A 150 -2.81 -13.51 10.91
C LEU A 150 -3.49 -14.85 11.26
N ASN A 151 -2.76 -15.98 11.17
CA ASN A 151 -3.10 -17.20 11.90
C ASN A 151 -2.82 -17.06 13.41
N SER A 152 -2.32 -15.91 13.82
CA SER A 152 -2.42 -15.37 15.17
C SER A 152 -2.72 -13.89 15.02
N SER A 153 -3.92 -13.51 15.43
CA SER A 153 -4.47 -12.16 15.58
C SER A 153 -3.69 -11.24 16.54
N ASP A 154 -2.37 -11.41 16.64
CA ASP A 154 -1.53 -10.75 17.63
C ASP A 154 -0.61 -9.78 16.93
N MET A 155 -0.96 -8.49 17.00
CA MET A 155 -0.03 -7.40 16.82
C MET A 155 1.30 -7.73 17.54
N PRO A 156 2.47 -7.43 16.95
CA PRO A 156 3.75 -7.91 17.47
C PRO A 156 4.20 -7.09 18.70
N VAL A 157 3.43 -7.12 19.79
CA VAL A 157 3.59 -6.30 21.01
C VAL A 157 5.02 -6.34 21.52
N ARG A 158 5.62 -7.54 21.63
CA ARG A 158 7.01 -7.70 22.08
C ARG A 158 8.00 -6.94 21.19
N LYS A 159 7.82 -6.99 19.86
CA LYS A 159 8.67 -6.28 18.91
C LYS A 159 8.45 -4.77 18.97
N ILE A 160 7.20 -4.32 19.16
CA ILE A 160 6.86 -2.90 19.32
C ILE A 160 7.56 -2.33 20.56
N VAL A 161 7.46 -3.01 21.71
CA VAL A 161 8.12 -2.58 22.96
C VAL A 161 9.63 -2.54 22.80
N ASP A 162 10.22 -3.60 22.24
CA ASP A 162 11.66 -3.71 22.01
C ASP A 162 12.20 -2.59 21.09
N LEU A 163 11.51 -2.30 19.97
CA LEU A 163 11.86 -1.18 19.10
C LEU A 163 11.70 0.16 19.81
N SER A 164 10.62 0.35 20.55
CA SER A 164 10.36 1.60 21.29
C SER A 164 11.49 1.91 22.28
N LEU A 165 11.96 0.88 23.00
CA LEU A 165 13.10 1.01 23.93
C LEU A 165 14.42 1.25 23.21
N ARG A 166 14.73 0.49 22.15
CA ARG A 166 15.98 0.64 21.38
C ARG A 166 16.14 2.03 20.76
N HIS A 167 15.03 2.63 20.34
CA HIS A 167 15.03 3.96 19.76
C HIS A 167 14.87 5.09 20.81
N ASN A 168 14.73 4.77 22.11
CA ASN A 168 14.42 5.76 23.16
C ASN A 168 13.16 6.59 22.85
N ALA A 169 12.13 5.94 22.33
CA ALA A 169 10.88 6.57 21.96
C ALA A 169 10.15 7.17 23.16
N LYS A 170 9.32 8.18 22.89
CA LYS A 170 8.36 8.76 23.82
C LYS A 170 6.94 8.61 23.34
N THR A 171 6.73 8.63 22.03
CA THR A 171 5.44 8.37 21.42
C THR A 171 5.54 7.23 20.43
N ALA A 172 4.45 6.48 20.30
CA ALA A 172 4.28 5.43 19.32
C ALA A 172 2.95 5.63 18.58
N PHE A 173 2.96 5.32 17.30
CA PHE A 173 1.79 5.26 16.45
C PHE A 173 1.87 3.95 15.68
N ILE A 174 0.76 3.24 15.63
CA ILE A 174 0.70 1.96 14.93
C ILE A 174 -0.31 2.03 13.80
N ALA A 175 -0.11 1.19 12.80
CA ALA A 175 -1.13 0.99 11.79
C ALA A 175 -1.12 -0.46 11.31
N HIS A 176 -2.27 -0.97 10.89
CA HIS A 176 -2.35 -2.20 10.10
C HIS A 176 -3.35 -2.02 8.97
N ASN A 177 -3.20 -2.82 7.91
CA ASN A 177 -4.14 -2.83 6.79
C ASN A 177 -5.12 -4.00 6.90
N HIS A 178 -6.34 -3.77 6.44
CA HIS A 178 -7.33 -4.81 6.12
C HIS A 178 -7.44 -4.95 4.59
N PRO A 179 -6.71 -5.89 3.97
CA PRO A 179 -6.78 -6.09 2.51
C PRO A 179 -8.20 -6.46 2.02
N SER A 180 -9.05 -6.98 2.90
CA SER A 180 -10.44 -7.36 2.62
C SER A 180 -11.43 -6.17 2.56
N GLY A 181 -10.96 -4.95 2.82
CA GLY A 181 -11.63 -3.72 2.35
C GLY A 181 -12.50 -2.97 3.36
N THR A 182 -12.56 -3.37 4.63
CA THR A 182 -13.26 -2.57 5.65
C THR A 182 -12.27 -1.95 6.63
N ALA A 183 -12.23 -0.62 6.72
CA ALA A 183 -11.41 0.11 7.70
C ALA A 183 -11.99 0.07 9.12
N LEU A 184 -13.00 -0.78 9.37
CA LEU A 184 -13.61 -0.94 10.67
C LEU A 184 -12.74 -1.85 11.56
N PRO A 185 -12.45 -1.47 12.81
CA PRO A 185 -11.79 -2.35 13.76
C PRO A 185 -12.64 -3.58 14.05
N SER A 186 -11.98 -4.74 14.10
CA SER A 186 -12.51 -5.92 14.76
C SER A 186 -12.43 -5.78 16.29
N GLY A 187 -13.15 -6.63 17.03
CA GLY A 187 -13.01 -6.69 18.48
C GLY A 187 -11.57 -7.02 18.92
N SER A 188 -10.88 -7.88 18.16
CA SER A 188 -9.48 -8.23 18.40
C SER A 188 -8.55 -7.02 18.27
N ASP A 189 -8.82 -6.13 17.33
CA ASP A 189 -8.02 -4.91 17.14
C ASP A 189 -8.15 -3.98 18.36
N LEU A 190 -9.37 -3.83 18.87
CA LEU A 190 -9.64 -3.02 20.06
C LEU A 190 -8.96 -3.59 21.31
N ASP A 191 -9.13 -4.90 21.56
CA ASP A 191 -8.52 -5.59 22.70
C ASP A 191 -6.99 -5.49 22.66
N THR A 192 -6.42 -5.71 21.47
CA THR A 192 -4.97 -5.62 21.26
C THR A 192 -4.45 -4.19 21.45
N THR A 193 -5.21 -3.18 21.00
CA THR A 193 -4.88 -1.77 21.21
C THR A 193 -4.85 -1.42 22.69
N ILE A 194 -5.81 -1.91 23.47
CA ILE A 194 -5.86 -1.71 24.93
C ILE A 194 -4.62 -2.30 25.58
N VAL A 195 -4.31 -3.56 25.28
CA VAL A 195 -3.14 -4.26 25.83
C VAL A 195 -1.85 -3.52 25.46
N LEU A 196 -1.70 -3.12 24.19
CA LEU A 196 -0.52 -2.41 23.74
C LEU A 196 -0.37 -1.05 24.42
N LYS A 197 -1.45 -0.26 24.51
CA LYS A 197 -1.43 1.06 25.18
C LYS A 197 -0.95 0.92 26.62
N SER A 198 -1.53 -0.01 27.38
CA SER A 198 -1.11 -0.27 28.76
C SER A 198 0.34 -0.75 28.82
N THR A 199 0.77 -1.64 27.93
CA THR A 199 2.12 -2.18 27.90
C THR A 199 3.16 -1.08 27.63
N LEU A 200 2.95 -0.24 26.62
CA LEU A 200 3.84 0.86 26.28
C LEU A 200 3.92 1.90 27.42
N ALA A 201 2.80 2.18 28.08
CA ALA A 201 2.78 3.08 29.24
C ALA A 201 3.69 2.58 30.38
N THR A 202 3.76 1.26 30.64
CA THR A 202 4.66 0.71 31.69
C THR A 202 6.14 0.95 31.42
N VAL A 203 6.52 1.18 30.16
CA VAL A 203 7.90 1.48 29.76
C VAL A 203 8.11 2.94 29.40
N GLY A 204 7.15 3.81 29.72
CA GLY A 204 7.26 5.26 29.51
C GLY A 204 7.12 5.72 28.06
N VAL A 205 6.38 4.97 27.24
CA VAL A 205 6.06 5.29 25.85
C VAL A 205 4.55 5.45 25.72
N GLU A 206 4.10 6.57 25.15
CA GLU A 206 2.68 6.84 24.93
C GLU A 206 2.23 6.32 23.57
N LEU A 207 1.21 5.45 23.54
CA LEU A 207 0.53 5.11 22.30
C LEU A 207 -0.45 6.22 21.94
N ILE A 208 -0.09 7.04 20.96
CA ILE A 208 -0.88 8.21 20.56
C ILE A 208 -2.09 7.79 19.75
N ASP A 209 -1.90 6.92 18.76
CA ASP A 209 -2.98 6.49 17.87
C ASP A 209 -2.72 5.10 17.27
N HIS A 210 -3.79 4.51 16.77
CA HIS A 210 -3.80 3.29 15.98
C HIS A 210 -4.65 3.49 14.73
N PHE A 211 -4.03 3.35 13.57
CA PHE A 211 -4.69 3.48 12.27
C PHE A 211 -5.06 2.13 11.66
N ILE A 212 -6.26 2.02 11.12
CA ILE A 212 -6.69 0.90 10.29
C ILE A 212 -6.76 1.38 8.86
N ILE A 213 -6.00 0.74 7.97
CA ILE A 213 -5.78 1.18 6.61
C ILE A 213 -6.52 0.25 5.63
N THR A 214 -7.14 0.85 4.62
CA THR A 214 -7.65 0.17 3.43
C THR A 214 -7.11 0.86 2.18
N ASP A 215 -7.40 0.29 1.01
CA ASP A 215 -6.94 0.86 -0.27
C ASP A 215 -7.48 2.28 -0.49
N ASP A 216 -8.75 2.53 -0.13
CA ASP A 216 -9.41 3.81 -0.38
C ASP A 216 -9.46 4.73 0.85
N ASP A 217 -9.40 4.19 2.06
CA ASP A 217 -9.63 4.97 3.28
C ASP A 217 -8.74 4.53 4.46
N TYR A 218 -8.77 5.31 5.55
CA TYR A 218 -8.20 4.95 6.83
C TYR A 218 -9.09 5.39 8.00
N VAL A 219 -8.99 4.71 9.13
CA VAL A 219 -9.64 5.10 10.38
C VAL A 219 -8.58 5.30 11.45
N SER A 220 -8.57 6.47 12.08
CA SER A 220 -7.89 6.70 13.36
C SER A 220 -8.77 6.15 14.48
N LEU A 221 -8.25 5.22 15.28
CA LEU A 221 -8.97 4.78 16.47
C LEU A 221 -9.09 5.88 17.51
N ARG A 222 -8.11 6.79 17.63
CA ARG A 222 -8.21 7.94 18.52
C ARG A 222 -9.38 8.85 18.19
N GLU A 223 -9.62 9.14 16.91
CA GLU A 223 -10.69 10.03 16.47
C GLU A 223 -12.04 9.32 16.26
N SER A 224 -12.02 7.99 16.12
CA SER A 224 -13.21 7.19 15.89
C SER A 224 -13.99 6.94 17.19
N ARG A 225 -15.33 7.04 17.08
CA ARG A 225 -16.25 6.61 18.15
C ARG A 225 -16.18 5.11 18.44
N LEU A 226 -15.59 4.32 17.53
CA LEU A 226 -15.49 2.86 17.64
C LEU A 226 -14.46 2.42 18.67
N ALA A 227 -13.46 3.26 18.98
CA ALA A 227 -12.49 2.98 20.03
C ALA A 227 -13.02 3.26 21.43
N GLY A 228 -14.30 3.67 21.56
CA GLY A 228 -14.91 4.05 22.83
C GLY A 228 -14.04 5.04 23.59
N ASN A 229 -13.54 4.61 24.75
CA ASN A 229 -12.73 5.45 25.63
C ASN A 229 -11.25 5.06 25.69
N ILE A 230 -10.76 4.19 24.80
CA ILE A 230 -9.37 3.69 24.81
C ILE A 230 -8.37 4.85 24.88
N PHE A 231 -8.63 5.94 24.13
CA PHE A 231 -7.73 7.11 24.05
C PHE A 231 -8.17 8.31 24.90
N TYR A 232 -9.33 8.28 25.55
CA TYR A 232 -9.93 9.45 26.22
C TYR A 232 -9.87 9.42 27.76
N TYR A 233 -9.41 8.33 28.37
CA TYR A 233 -9.10 8.30 29.81
C TYR A 233 -7.59 8.34 30.05
N GLU A 234 -7.12 9.48 30.53
CA GLU A 234 -5.98 9.56 31.45
C GLU A 234 -6.54 9.47 32.87
N LYS A 235 -6.01 8.56 33.69
CA LYS A 235 -6.16 8.60 35.15
C LYS A 235 -4.83 8.97 35.75
#